data_AF-A0A1C6LFG3-F1
#
_entry.id   AF-A0A1C6LFG3-F1
#
_cell.length_a   1.000
_cell.length_b   1.000
_cell.length_c   1.000
_cell.angle_alpha   90.00
_cell.angle_beta   90.00
_cell.angle_gamma   90.00
#
_symmetry.space_group_name_H-M   'P 1'
#
loop_
_entity.id
_entity.type
_entity.pdbx_description
1 polymer ?
#
loop_
_entity_poly.entity_id
_entity_poly.type
_entity_poly.pdbx_seq_one_letter_code
_entity_poly.pdbx_strand_id
1 'polypeptide(L)'
;MRRHRKWLRVSTCVLVVLAVVGFSARAPLKDLWLTHKACGGKLPHGDVQTVRTDARLGSEEESFDEEQGRYSCVLRDDDRTVVVAVDAYLAGVDRAEEMSHIADFYAPYAVLPGGLPGFEVEYSLVYLMPECPRRAGNALGGHHRLLVSTWTYSAKSREEKSAMLRLAVRMTNEMTEKLDCGGKPLPMPKHGAVPDRGKYVTRAQAKGTACNALSVARPWEAPEWKIRIAIAEGGVMGRCTLYSPPVDPKDRDHIDPLVELTSWRGNWAGNMYELGAETQSLPMGEHAAWKPALTETLAWAVAECGGENVGFGAHWSYNSPYRAEATSETETTRKRQRKRLSAYVSAFAKDQVRRGNCTKLQLPESS
;
A
#
# COMPACT_ATOMS: atom_id res chain seq x y z
N MET A 1 20.46 37.29 -63.56
CA MET A 1 20.81 36.12 -62.70
C MET A 1 21.03 36.43 -61.20
N ARG A 2 21.48 37.63 -60.77
CA ARG A 2 21.72 37.94 -59.33
C ARG A 2 20.47 37.98 -58.42
N ARG A 3 19.28 38.27 -58.96
CA ARG A 3 18.02 38.41 -58.19
C ARG A 3 17.44 37.06 -57.74
N HIS A 4 17.52 36.02 -58.56
CA HIS A 4 17.05 34.66 -58.22
C HIS A 4 17.86 34.03 -57.08
N ARG A 5 19.18 34.26 -57.01
CA ARG A 5 20.02 33.75 -55.91
C ARG A 5 19.68 34.37 -54.55
N LYS A 6 19.22 35.63 -54.50
CA LYS A 6 18.78 36.26 -53.24
C LYS A 6 17.45 35.71 -52.76
N TRP A 7 16.51 35.47 -53.68
CA TRP A 7 15.19 34.94 -53.34
C TRP A 7 15.23 33.48 -52.86
N LEU A 8 16.06 32.66 -53.50
CA LEU A 8 16.35 31.29 -53.06
C LEU A 8 16.93 31.27 -51.63
N ARG A 9 17.91 32.12 -51.32
CA ARG A 9 18.51 32.18 -49.97
C ARG A 9 17.50 32.58 -48.89
N VAL A 10 16.63 33.55 -49.17
CA VAL A 10 15.57 33.95 -48.23
C VAL A 10 14.59 32.81 -48.00
N SER A 11 14.16 32.13 -49.07
CA SER A 11 13.24 30.99 -48.96
C SER A 11 13.86 29.81 -48.19
N THR A 12 15.15 29.53 -48.39
CA THR A 12 15.87 28.51 -47.63
C THR A 12 16.01 28.90 -46.15
N CYS A 13 16.35 30.15 -45.82
CA CYS A 13 16.41 30.61 -44.44
C CYS A 13 15.04 30.50 -43.74
N VAL A 14 13.95 30.87 -44.42
CA VAL A 14 12.60 30.73 -43.88
C VAL A 14 12.25 29.27 -43.62
N LEU A 15 12.58 28.36 -44.55
CA LEU A 15 12.36 26.93 -44.36
C LEU A 15 13.18 26.36 -43.20
N VAL A 16 14.45 26.76 -43.05
CA VAL A 16 15.28 26.33 -41.91
C VAL A 16 14.72 26.86 -40.60
N VAL A 17 14.31 28.13 -40.53
CA VAL A 17 13.70 28.69 -39.33
C VAL A 17 12.38 27.99 -38.98
N LEU A 18 11.52 27.73 -39.96
CA LEU A 18 10.27 26.99 -39.75
C LEU A 18 10.53 25.54 -39.32
N ALA A 19 11.55 24.89 -39.87
CA ALA A 19 11.95 23.54 -39.46
C ALA A 19 12.48 23.52 -38.03
N VAL A 20 13.32 24.49 -37.66
CA VAL A 20 13.87 24.62 -36.29
C VAL A 20 12.75 24.94 -35.30
N VAL A 21 11.90 25.93 -35.59
CA VAL A 21 10.76 26.30 -34.72
C VAL A 21 9.76 25.16 -34.61
N GLY A 22 9.43 24.49 -35.72
CA GLY A 22 8.54 23.33 -35.72
C GLY A 22 9.10 22.14 -34.94
N PHE A 23 10.41 21.91 -35.02
CA PHE A 23 11.08 20.88 -34.23
C PHE A 23 11.10 21.22 -32.73
N SER A 24 11.39 22.49 -32.39
CA SER A 24 11.38 22.95 -31.00
C SER A 24 9.98 22.96 -30.36
N ALA A 25 8.93 23.22 -31.13
CA ALA A 25 7.54 23.21 -30.63
C ALA A 25 6.98 21.79 -30.47
N ARG A 26 7.56 20.77 -31.12
CA ARG A 26 7.06 19.39 -31.07
C ARG A 26 7.12 18.78 -29.66
N ALA A 27 8.18 19.08 -28.92
CA ALA A 27 8.38 18.57 -27.57
C ALA A 27 7.34 19.09 -26.54
N PRO A 28 7.12 20.41 -26.38
CA PRO A 28 6.10 20.92 -25.46
C PRO A 28 4.67 20.55 -25.89
N LEU A 29 4.40 20.43 -27.19
CA LEU A 29 3.11 19.94 -27.68
C LEU A 29 2.87 18.47 -27.33
N LYS A 30 3.90 17.63 -27.47
CA LYS A 30 3.85 16.22 -27.06
C LYS A 30 3.60 16.10 -25.55
N ASP A 31 4.31 16.90 -24.75
CA ASP A 31 4.19 16.91 -23.29
C ASP A 31 2.77 17.30 -22.83
N LEU A 32 2.24 18.37 -23.41
CA LEU A 32 0.89 18.85 -23.15
C LEU A 32 -0.16 17.80 -23.57
N TRP A 33 -0.01 17.22 -24.76
CA TRP A 33 -0.91 16.21 -25.28
C TRP A 33 -0.90 14.93 -24.41
N LEU A 34 0.27 14.45 -24.01
CA LEU A 34 0.39 13.29 -23.13
C LEU A 34 -0.24 13.56 -21.77
N THR A 35 -0.04 14.75 -21.20
CA THR A 35 -0.67 15.11 -19.91
C THR A 35 -2.20 15.12 -20.01
N HIS A 36 -2.76 15.52 -21.15
CA HIS A 36 -4.21 15.56 -21.36
C HIS A 36 -4.84 14.23 -21.76
N LYS A 37 -4.07 13.31 -22.37
CA LYS A 37 -4.59 12.05 -22.88
C LYS A 37 -4.33 10.88 -21.94
N ALA A 38 -3.21 10.88 -21.22
CA ALA A 38 -2.79 9.74 -20.42
C ALA A 38 -3.85 9.30 -19.41
N CYS A 39 -4.04 7.98 -19.32
CA CYS A 39 -4.97 7.35 -18.39
C CYS A 39 -6.40 7.91 -18.52
N GLY A 40 -6.94 7.88 -19.74
CA GLY A 40 -8.26 8.41 -20.07
C GLY A 40 -8.39 9.94 -19.91
N GLY A 41 -7.28 10.67 -19.84
CA GLY A 41 -7.24 12.11 -19.60
C GLY A 41 -7.63 12.54 -18.20
N LYS A 42 -7.48 11.64 -17.22
CA LYS A 42 -7.93 11.83 -15.84
C LYS A 42 -6.83 12.26 -14.87
N LEU A 43 -5.58 12.30 -15.34
CA LEU A 43 -4.47 12.80 -14.53
C LEU A 43 -4.52 14.35 -14.44
N PRO A 44 -4.54 14.94 -13.23
CA PRO A 44 -4.41 16.39 -13.05
C PRO A 44 -3.01 16.86 -13.46
N HIS A 45 -2.94 17.82 -14.39
CA HIS A 45 -1.67 18.38 -14.87
C HIS A 45 -0.75 18.84 -13.73
N GLY A 46 -1.28 19.56 -12.74
CA GLY A 46 -0.48 20.08 -11.62
C GLY A 46 0.17 18.97 -10.80
N ASP A 47 -0.56 17.90 -10.49
CA ASP A 47 -0.02 16.79 -9.71
C ASP A 47 1.00 15.97 -10.52
N VAL A 48 0.75 15.75 -11.82
CA VAL A 48 1.72 15.11 -12.74
C VAL A 48 3.01 15.92 -12.83
N GLN A 49 2.89 17.24 -12.94
CA GLN A 49 4.04 18.14 -12.98
C GLN A 49 4.86 18.08 -11.68
N THR A 50 4.20 18.00 -10.53
CA THR A 50 4.88 17.85 -9.24
C THR A 50 5.64 16.53 -9.15
N VAL A 51 5.05 15.39 -9.55
CA VAL A 51 5.69 14.07 -9.36
C VAL A 51 6.75 13.73 -10.41
N ARG A 52 6.75 14.38 -11.58
CA ARG A 52 7.72 14.13 -12.65
C ARG A 52 9.08 14.82 -12.46
N THR A 53 9.24 15.72 -11.48
CA THR A 53 10.51 16.40 -11.16
C THR A 53 11.22 16.95 -12.41
N ASP A 54 10.52 17.82 -13.16
CA ASP A 54 10.97 18.47 -14.41
C ASP A 54 11.25 17.55 -15.62
N ALA A 55 11.04 16.24 -15.50
CA ALA A 55 11.16 15.32 -16.63
C ALA A 55 10.07 15.58 -17.69
N ARG A 56 10.44 15.44 -18.96
CA ARG A 56 9.52 15.56 -20.09
C ARG A 56 8.83 14.24 -20.36
N LEU A 57 7.53 14.28 -20.66
CA LEU A 57 6.76 13.06 -20.93
C LEU A 57 7.12 12.44 -22.28
N GLY A 58 7.32 11.12 -22.24
CA GLY A 58 7.84 10.33 -23.35
C GLY A 58 6.78 9.47 -24.03
N SER A 59 6.02 8.71 -23.25
CA SER A 59 5.03 7.77 -23.76
C SER A 59 3.96 7.46 -22.73
N GLU A 60 2.85 6.92 -23.23
CA GLU A 60 1.78 6.38 -22.41
C GLU A 60 1.29 5.06 -23.01
N GLU A 61 0.93 4.14 -22.12
CA GLU A 61 0.30 2.86 -22.41
C GLU A 61 -0.92 2.73 -21.51
N GLU A 62 -2.11 2.57 -22.08
CA GLU A 62 -3.37 2.33 -21.34
C GLU A 62 -4.05 1.07 -21.89
N SER A 63 -4.55 0.24 -20.98
CA SER A 63 -5.37 -0.92 -21.29
C SER A 63 -6.51 -1.05 -20.29
N PHE A 64 -7.66 -1.50 -20.78
CA PHE A 64 -8.84 -1.75 -19.97
C PHE A 64 -9.56 -2.99 -20.48
N ASP A 65 -9.73 -3.95 -19.60
CA ASP A 65 -10.50 -5.16 -19.81
C ASP A 65 -11.67 -5.15 -18.83
N GLU A 66 -12.84 -4.77 -19.32
CA GLU A 66 -14.06 -4.68 -18.50
C GLU A 66 -14.53 -6.08 -18.07
N GLU A 67 -14.36 -7.08 -18.92
CA GLU A 67 -14.78 -8.46 -18.64
C GLU A 67 -13.96 -9.05 -17.49
N GLN A 68 -12.66 -8.78 -17.45
CA GLN A 68 -11.78 -9.20 -16.36
C GLN A 68 -11.80 -8.21 -15.16
N GLY A 69 -12.42 -7.04 -15.31
CA GLY A 69 -12.39 -5.98 -14.32
C GLY A 69 -10.98 -5.47 -14.06
N ARG A 70 -10.16 -5.38 -15.11
CA ARG A 70 -8.75 -4.99 -15.05
C ARG A 70 -8.50 -3.67 -15.78
N TYR A 71 -7.67 -2.84 -15.18
CA TYR A 71 -7.16 -1.61 -15.80
C TYR A 71 -5.66 -1.51 -15.57
N SER A 72 -4.93 -1.01 -16.56
CA SER A 72 -3.52 -0.65 -16.42
C SER A 72 -3.22 0.59 -17.23
N CYS A 73 -2.53 1.55 -16.63
CA CYS A 73 -2.02 2.73 -17.32
C CYS A 73 -0.62 3.06 -16.82
N VAL A 74 0.32 3.29 -17.75
CA VAL A 74 1.69 3.69 -17.44
C VAL A 74 2.08 4.90 -18.26
N LEU A 75 2.35 6.00 -17.57
CA LEU A 75 2.91 7.24 -18.11
C LEU A 75 4.42 7.27 -17.83
N ARG A 76 5.23 7.44 -18.87
CA ARG A 76 6.70 7.47 -18.79
C ARG A 76 7.27 8.78 -19.30
N ASP A 77 8.46 9.12 -18.81
CA ASP A 77 9.26 10.22 -19.36
C ASP A 77 10.00 9.81 -20.65
N ASP A 78 10.69 10.76 -21.29
CA ASP A 78 11.49 10.51 -22.50
C ASP A 78 12.62 9.47 -22.28
N ASP A 79 13.07 9.29 -21.04
CA ASP A 79 14.08 8.30 -20.63
C ASP A 79 13.46 6.93 -20.28
N ARG A 80 12.14 6.77 -20.51
CA ARG A 80 11.34 5.57 -20.22
C ARG A 80 11.21 5.26 -18.73
N THR A 81 11.48 6.22 -17.85
CA THR A 81 11.23 6.10 -16.42
C THR A 81 9.75 6.28 -16.14
N VAL A 82 9.18 5.47 -15.24
CA VAL A 82 7.78 5.57 -14.84
C VAL A 82 7.56 6.86 -14.04
N VAL A 83 6.68 7.71 -14.55
CA VAL A 83 6.23 8.93 -13.87
C VAL A 83 5.00 8.62 -13.02
N VAL A 84 4.00 7.95 -13.62
CA VAL A 84 2.80 7.45 -12.96
C VAL A 84 2.47 6.08 -13.55
N ALA A 85 2.26 5.08 -12.70
CA ALA A 85 1.60 3.83 -13.07
C ALA A 85 0.33 3.65 -12.22
N VAL A 86 -0.74 3.16 -12.83
CA VAL A 86 -2.01 2.87 -12.16
C VAL A 86 -2.48 1.52 -12.64
N ASP A 87 -2.69 0.60 -11.72
CA ASP A 87 -3.33 -0.68 -12.01
C ASP A 87 -4.56 -0.84 -11.12
N ALA A 88 -5.62 -1.44 -11.67
CA ALA A 88 -6.81 -1.76 -10.90
C ALA A 88 -7.29 -3.17 -11.20
N TYR A 89 -7.70 -3.86 -10.15
CA TYR A 89 -8.10 -5.25 -10.18
C TYR A 89 -9.34 -5.48 -9.36
N LEU A 90 -10.41 -5.96 -10.00
CA LEU A 90 -11.64 -6.36 -9.32
C LEU A 90 -11.49 -7.75 -8.67
N ALA A 91 -10.96 -8.72 -9.41
CA ALA A 91 -10.70 -10.09 -8.94
C ALA A 91 -9.68 -10.80 -9.85
N GLY A 92 -9.60 -12.12 -9.73
CA GLY A 92 -8.79 -12.97 -10.60
C GLY A 92 -7.35 -13.15 -10.13
N VAL A 93 -6.56 -13.81 -10.98
CA VAL A 93 -5.18 -14.21 -10.69
C VAL A 93 -4.27 -13.00 -10.50
N ASP A 94 -4.41 -11.97 -11.34
CA ASP A 94 -3.58 -10.76 -11.25
C ASP A 94 -3.78 -10.03 -9.91
N ARG A 95 -5.03 -9.94 -9.43
CA ARG A 95 -5.31 -9.40 -8.08
C ARG A 95 -4.65 -10.27 -7.01
N ALA A 96 -4.71 -11.59 -7.16
CA ALA A 96 -4.11 -12.50 -6.19
C ALA A 96 -2.58 -12.39 -6.16
N GLU A 97 -1.95 -12.21 -7.32
CA GLU A 97 -0.52 -11.98 -7.47
C GLU A 97 -0.11 -10.65 -6.83
N GLU A 98 -0.81 -9.55 -7.14
CA GLU A 98 -0.51 -8.24 -6.55
C GLU A 98 -0.69 -8.23 -5.03
N MET A 99 -1.71 -8.94 -4.53
CA MET A 99 -1.94 -9.09 -3.09
C MET A 99 -0.89 -9.97 -2.42
N SER A 100 -0.31 -10.93 -3.13
CA SER A 100 0.83 -11.72 -2.63
C SER A 100 2.07 -10.84 -2.53
N HIS A 101 2.31 -10.00 -3.55
CA HIS A 101 3.40 -9.03 -3.58
C HIS A 101 3.28 -7.98 -2.45
N ILE A 102 2.08 -7.47 -2.16
CA ILE A 102 1.81 -6.62 -0.98
C ILE A 102 2.28 -7.28 0.31
N ALA A 103 2.05 -8.59 0.44
CA ALA A 103 2.38 -9.35 1.62
C ALA A 103 3.90 -9.45 1.82
N ASP A 104 4.67 -9.49 0.72
CA ASP A 104 6.14 -9.52 0.74
C ASP A 104 6.77 -8.20 1.23
N PHE A 105 6.11 -7.05 1.05
CA PHE A 105 6.64 -5.72 1.42
C PHE A 105 6.47 -5.32 2.89
N TYR A 106 6.05 -6.23 3.77
CA TYR A 106 5.82 -5.87 5.18
C TYR A 106 4.87 -4.66 5.32
N ALA A 107 3.77 -4.65 4.55
CA ALA A 107 2.79 -3.58 4.60
C ALA A 107 2.09 -3.45 5.98
N PRO A 108 1.68 -2.25 6.41
CA PRO A 108 1.87 -0.97 5.74
C PRO A 108 3.18 -0.30 6.16
N TYR A 109 3.90 0.25 5.18
CA TYR A 109 5.02 1.14 5.44
C TYR A 109 4.52 2.45 6.05
N ALA A 110 3.48 3.03 5.45
CA ALA A 110 2.75 4.18 5.97
C ALA A 110 1.24 4.01 5.83
N VAL A 111 0.48 4.60 6.76
CA VAL A 111 -0.99 4.63 6.70
C VAL A 111 -1.47 5.89 6.00
N LEU A 112 -2.60 5.80 5.30
CA LEU A 112 -3.14 6.94 4.58
C LEU A 112 -3.91 7.89 5.51
N PRO A 113 -3.82 9.21 5.30
CA PRO A 113 -4.48 10.20 6.14
C PRO A 113 -6.01 10.16 5.96
N GLY A 114 -6.74 10.55 7.01
CA GLY A 114 -8.19 10.73 6.94
C GLY A 114 -9.00 9.42 6.81
N GLY A 115 -8.40 8.27 7.14
CA GLY A 115 -9.09 6.98 7.09
C GLY A 115 -9.35 6.47 5.68
N LEU A 116 -8.59 6.95 4.68
CA LEU A 116 -8.62 6.38 3.34
C LEU A 116 -8.36 4.87 3.41
N PRO A 117 -9.11 4.04 2.66
CA PRO A 117 -9.10 2.59 2.81
C PRO A 117 -7.88 2.00 2.08
N GLY A 118 -6.68 2.30 2.55
CA GLY A 118 -5.45 1.92 1.89
C GLY A 118 -4.20 2.17 2.72
N PHE A 119 -3.03 2.01 2.08
CA PHE A 119 -1.72 2.20 2.68
C PHE A 119 -0.67 2.51 1.61
N GLU A 120 0.47 3.03 2.03
CA GLU A 120 1.69 3.13 1.22
C GLU A 120 2.60 1.95 1.56
N VAL A 121 3.24 1.36 0.56
CA VAL A 121 4.40 0.46 0.73
C VAL A 121 5.70 1.21 0.39
N GLU A 122 6.80 0.50 0.15
CA GLU A 122 8.03 1.13 -0.30
C GLU A 122 7.88 1.83 -1.67
N TYR A 123 8.83 2.71 -1.99
CA TYR A 123 8.92 3.40 -3.27
C TYR A 123 7.69 4.23 -3.67
N SER A 124 6.93 4.76 -2.69
CA SER A 124 5.78 5.63 -2.93
C SER A 124 4.69 4.97 -3.80
N LEU A 125 4.54 3.65 -3.63
CA LEU A 125 3.43 2.87 -4.17
C LEU A 125 2.28 2.88 -3.15
N VAL A 126 1.14 3.43 -3.55
CA VAL A 126 -0.08 3.52 -2.74
C VAL A 126 -1.10 2.51 -3.24
N TYR A 127 -1.62 1.71 -2.31
CA TYR A 127 -2.75 0.84 -2.54
C TYR A 127 -4.00 1.43 -1.90
N LEU A 128 -5.09 1.51 -2.66
CA LEU A 128 -6.42 1.89 -2.20
C LEU A 128 -7.38 0.75 -2.49
N MET A 129 -8.22 0.44 -1.51
CA MET A 129 -9.22 -0.63 -1.56
C MET A 129 -10.62 -0.13 -1.19
N PRO A 130 -11.23 0.72 -2.04
CA PRO A 130 -12.60 1.18 -1.83
C PRO A 130 -13.59 0.03 -1.93
N GLU A 131 -14.77 0.23 -1.35
CA GLU A 131 -15.89 -0.70 -1.50
C GLU A 131 -16.40 -0.72 -2.95
N CYS A 132 -16.73 -1.92 -3.44
CA CYS A 132 -17.27 -2.17 -4.78
C CYS A 132 -18.52 -3.07 -4.70
N PRO A 133 -19.62 -2.63 -4.05
CA PRO A 133 -20.74 -3.47 -3.70
C PRO A 133 -21.55 -4.00 -4.89
N ARG A 134 -21.70 -3.26 -6.00
CA ARG A 134 -22.52 -3.71 -7.14
C ARG A 134 -21.91 -4.87 -7.92
N ARG A 135 -20.61 -5.11 -7.72
CA ARG A 135 -19.88 -6.22 -8.31
C ARG A 135 -19.67 -7.38 -7.32
N ALA A 136 -20.18 -7.27 -6.09
CA ALA A 136 -20.12 -8.34 -5.11
C ALA A 136 -21.21 -9.39 -5.39
N GLY A 137 -20.79 -10.61 -5.74
CA GLY A 137 -21.69 -11.72 -6.09
C GLY A 137 -21.71 -12.08 -7.58
N ASN A 138 -20.84 -11.45 -8.37
CA ASN A 138 -20.66 -11.71 -9.79
C ASN A 138 -19.74 -12.91 -9.99
N ALA A 139 -19.72 -13.51 -11.18
CA ALA A 139 -18.71 -14.51 -11.56
C ALA A 139 -17.26 -13.97 -11.44
N LEU A 140 -17.12 -12.64 -11.40
CA LEU A 140 -15.87 -11.90 -11.20
C LEU A 140 -15.54 -11.66 -9.72
N GLY A 141 -16.09 -12.43 -8.78
CA GLY A 141 -15.55 -12.55 -7.41
C GLY A 141 -16.53 -12.25 -6.27
N GLY A 142 -16.34 -12.97 -5.17
CA GLY A 142 -17.02 -12.75 -3.88
C GLY A 142 -16.39 -11.64 -3.03
N HIS A 143 -15.57 -10.77 -3.63
CA HIS A 143 -14.84 -9.71 -2.93
C HIS A 143 -15.59 -8.37 -3.01
N HIS A 144 -15.76 -7.72 -1.86
CA HIS A 144 -16.47 -6.45 -1.74
C HIS A 144 -15.61 -5.21 -2.04
N ARG A 145 -14.35 -5.36 -2.48
CA ARG A 145 -13.40 -4.26 -2.62
C ARG A 145 -12.60 -4.36 -3.91
N LEU A 146 -12.52 -3.24 -4.63
CA LEU A 146 -11.59 -3.03 -5.72
C LEU A 146 -10.16 -2.92 -5.15
N LEU A 147 -9.14 -3.41 -5.83
CA LEU A 147 -7.75 -3.07 -5.52
C LEU A 147 -7.25 -2.08 -6.57
N VAL A 148 -6.79 -0.91 -6.15
CA VAL A 148 -6.13 0.06 -7.03
C VAL A 148 -4.74 0.34 -6.50
N SER A 149 -3.74 0.11 -7.33
CA SER A 149 -2.36 0.49 -7.07
C SER A 149 -2.04 1.76 -7.86
N THR A 150 -1.30 2.68 -7.24
CA THR A 150 -0.79 3.87 -7.93
C THR A 150 0.63 4.12 -7.49
N TRP A 151 1.52 4.20 -8.46
CA TRP A 151 2.95 4.29 -8.22
C TRP A 151 3.56 5.51 -8.91
N THR A 152 4.40 6.22 -8.16
CA THR A 152 5.31 7.24 -8.71
C THR A 152 6.71 6.95 -8.19
N TYR A 153 7.62 6.47 -9.05
CA TYR A 153 8.95 5.94 -8.67
C TYR A 153 9.79 6.90 -7.81
N SER A 154 9.58 8.21 -7.97
CA SER A 154 10.48 9.25 -7.49
C SER A 154 9.90 10.19 -6.44
N ALA A 155 8.69 9.95 -5.90
CA ALA A 155 8.11 10.85 -4.93
C ALA A 155 8.84 10.77 -3.57
N LYS A 156 9.78 11.69 -3.36
CA LYS A 156 10.66 11.78 -2.19
C LYS A 156 10.28 12.96 -1.30
N SER A 157 9.97 14.10 -1.90
CA SER A 157 9.61 15.31 -1.15
C SER A 157 8.19 15.21 -0.58
N ARG A 158 7.90 16.01 0.46
CA ARG A 158 6.56 16.08 1.04
C ARG A 158 5.52 16.52 0.01
N GLU A 159 5.92 17.42 -0.90
CA GLU A 159 5.05 17.93 -1.95
C GLU A 159 4.73 16.85 -2.98
N GLU A 160 5.75 16.12 -3.46
CA GLU A 160 5.59 14.98 -4.37
C GLU A 160 4.72 13.88 -3.75
N LYS A 161 4.95 13.51 -2.49
CA LYS A 161 4.11 12.52 -1.80
C LYS A 161 2.66 12.97 -1.67
N SER A 162 2.45 14.27 -1.49
CA SER A 162 1.10 14.83 -1.42
C SER A 162 0.40 14.82 -2.78
N ALA A 163 1.12 15.11 -3.86
CA ALA A 163 0.62 15.01 -5.22
C ALA A 163 0.32 13.55 -5.60
N MET A 164 1.24 12.62 -5.31
CA MET A 164 1.05 11.19 -5.51
C MET A 164 -0.21 10.68 -4.80
N LEU A 165 -0.45 11.08 -3.54
CA LEU A 165 -1.66 10.66 -2.83
C LEU A 165 -2.94 11.20 -3.48
N ARG A 166 -2.93 12.44 -3.99
CA ARG A 166 -4.06 13.00 -4.74
C ARG A 166 -4.29 12.26 -6.07
N LEU A 167 -3.22 11.90 -6.78
CA LEU A 167 -3.28 11.07 -7.98
C LEU A 167 -3.92 9.71 -7.67
N ALA A 168 -3.45 9.03 -6.64
CA ALA A 168 -3.96 7.72 -6.23
C ALA A 168 -5.47 7.77 -5.92
N VAL A 169 -5.91 8.75 -5.12
CA VAL A 169 -7.33 8.91 -4.78
C VAL A 169 -8.17 9.25 -6.00
N ARG A 170 -7.69 10.16 -6.87
CA ARG A 170 -8.41 10.53 -8.09
C ARG A 170 -8.58 9.35 -9.03
N MET A 171 -7.49 8.64 -9.31
CA MET A 171 -7.52 7.47 -10.20
C MET A 171 -8.35 6.34 -9.62
N THR A 172 -8.32 6.15 -8.30
CA THR A 172 -9.20 5.19 -7.63
C THR A 172 -10.67 5.54 -7.84
N ASN A 173 -11.06 6.80 -7.63
CA ASN A 173 -12.44 7.24 -7.87
C ASN A 173 -12.86 7.00 -9.33
N GLU A 174 -11.96 7.30 -10.27
CA GLU A 174 -12.21 7.08 -11.69
C GLU A 174 -12.37 5.60 -12.04
N MET A 175 -11.60 4.73 -11.40
CA MET A 175 -11.76 3.28 -11.58
C MET A 175 -13.03 2.76 -10.94
N THR A 176 -13.44 3.27 -9.78
CA THR A 176 -14.73 2.90 -9.19
C THR A 176 -15.92 3.32 -10.06
N GLU A 177 -15.83 4.46 -10.75
CA GLU A 177 -16.84 4.88 -11.72
C GLU A 177 -16.81 4.00 -12.97
N LYS A 178 -15.62 3.82 -13.57
CA LYS A 178 -15.43 3.05 -14.81
C LYS A 178 -15.86 1.58 -14.67
N LEU A 179 -15.70 0.98 -13.50
CA LEU A 179 -16.10 -0.40 -13.20
C LEU A 179 -17.54 -0.53 -12.65
N ASP A 180 -18.26 0.59 -12.52
CA ASP A 180 -19.58 0.71 -11.91
C ASP A 180 -19.66 0.06 -10.51
N CYS A 181 -18.68 0.32 -9.66
CA CYS A 181 -18.60 -0.26 -8.33
C CYS A 181 -19.78 0.15 -7.43
N GLY A 182 -20.33 1.34 -7.64
CA GLY A 182 -21.43 1.89 -6.85
C GLY A 182 -21.07 2.32 -5.42
N GLY A 183 -19.79 2.26 -5.05
CA GLY A 183 -19.27 2.80 -3.80
C GLY A 183 -19.27 4.33 -3.79
N LYS A 184 -19.24 4.93 -2.60
CA LYS A 184 -19.06 6.39 -2.48
C LYS A 184 -17.64 6.77 -2.92
N PRO A 185 -17.46 7.85 -3.70
CA PRO A 185 -16.14 8.36 -4.01
C PRO A 185 -15.33 8.64 -2.73
N LEU A 186 -14.06 8.28 -2.78
CA LEU A 186 -13.12 8.58 -1.71
C LEU A 186 -12.92 10.10 -1.57
N PRO A 187 -12.83 10.61 -0.34
CA PRO A 187 -12.59 12.04 -0.12
C PRO A 187 -11.20 12.43 -0.63
N MET A 188 -11.13 13.53 -1.37
CA MET A 188 -9.84 14.04 -1.83
C MET A 188 -8.96 14.45 -0.64
N PRO A 189 -7.68 14.05 -0.61
CA PRO A 189 -6.75 14.47 0.42
C PRO A 189 -6.60 16.00 0.44
N LYS A 190 -6.51 16.59 1.64
CA LYS A 190 -6.18 18.01 1.80
C LYS A 190 -4.78 18.28 1.21
N HIS A 191 -4.56 19.50 0.74
CA HIS A 191 -3.23 19.92 0.30
C HIS A 191 -2.19 19.69 1.40
N GLY A 192 -1.07 19.05 1.08
CA GLY A 192 0.02 18.76 2.01
C GLY A 192 -0.22 17.56 2.91
N ALA A 193 -1.36 16.87 2.78
CA ALA A 193 -1.57 15.55 3.34
C ALA A 193 -0.64 14.56 2.65
N VAL A 194 0.01 13.72 3.44
CA VAL A 194 0.94 12.68 3.01
C VAL A 194 0.66 11.40 3.80
N PRO A 195 1.01 10.22 3.29
CA PRO A 195 1.01 9.00 4.10
C PRO A 195 1.87 9.17 5.36
N ASP A 196 1.38 8.66 6.48
CA ASP A 196 2.03 8.75 7.79
C ASP A 196 2.77 7.44 8.09
N ARG A 197 4.10 7.51 8.21
CA ARG A 197 4.96 6.39 8.60
C ARG A 197 4.76 5.96 10.06
N GLY A 198 3.83 6.58 10.76
CA GLY A 198 3.49 6.25 12.13
C GLY A 198 4.42 6.93 13.12
N LYS A 199 3.95 6.99 14.36
CA LYS A 199 4.64 7.66 15.46
C LYS A 199 5.35 6.66 16.35
N TYR A 200 6.61 6.92 16.66
CA TYR A 200 7.34 6.21 17.70
C TYR A 200 6.99 6.79 19.06
N VAL A 201 6.52 5.93 19.97
CA VAL A 201 6.07 6.31 21.30
C VAL A 201 6.64 5.36 22.36
N THR A 202 6.62 5.80 23.61
CA THR A 202 6.89 4.90 24.75
C THR A 202 5.70 3.97 25.00
N ARG A 203 5.93 2.87 25.73
CA ARG A 203 4.85 1.97 26.17
C ARG A 203 3.74 2.68 26.92
N ALA A 204 4.09 3.59 27.83
CA ALA A 204 3.12 4.39 28.58
C ALA A 204 2.24 5.24 27.65
N GLN A 205 2.82 5.83 26.60
CA GLN A 205 2.10 6.62 25.60
C GLN A 205 1.24 5.77 24.66
N ALA A 206 1.56 4.49 24.46
CA ALA A 206 0.74 3.58 23.65
C ALA A 206 -0.55 3.14 24.38
N LYS A 207 -0.65 3.33 25.71
CA LYS A 207 -1.85 3.01 26.47
C LYS A 207 -3.06 3.77 25.94
N GLY A 208 -4.15 3.05 25.67
CA GLY A 208 -5.38 3.64 25.13
C GLY A 208 -5.35 3.96 23.63
N THR A 209 -4.22 3.74 22.94
CA THR A 209 -4.14 3.83 21.47
C THR A 209 -4.53 2.49 20.81
N ALA A 210 -4.58 2.44 19.48
CA ALA A 210 -4.77 1.17 18.75
C ALA A 210 -3.67 0.12 19.02
N CYS A 211 -2.50 0.55 19.51
CA CYS A 211 -1.38 -0.34 19.88
C CYS A 211 -1.33 -0.64 21.38
N ASN A 212 -2.46 -0.54 22.09
CA ASN A 212 -2.56 -0.79 23.53
C ASN A 212 -2.07 -2.20 23.93
N ALA A 213 -2.14 -3.19 23.04
CA ALA A 213 -1.62 -4.54 23.30
C ALA A 213 -0.10 -4.58 23.61
N LEU A 214 0.64 -3.52 23.23
CA LEU A 214 2.07 -3.37 23.50
C LEU A 214 2.36 -2.42 24.67
N SER A 215 1.34 -1.78 25.27
CA SER A 215 1.55 -0.73 26.27
C SER A 215 2.05 -1.25 27.62
N VAL A 216 1.90 -2.55 27.90
CA VAL A 216 2.36 -3.20 29.13
C VAL A 216 3.55 -4.08 28.80
N ALA A 217 4.67 -3.82 29.47
CA ALA A 217 5.84 -4.67 29.37
C ALA A 217 5.53 -6.05 29.95
N ARG A 218 5.86 -7.09 29.19
CA ARG A 218 5.77 -8.48 29.62
C ARG A 218 7.07 -8.89 30.32
N PRO A 219 7.09 -9.98 31.11
CA PRO A 219 8.27 -10.37 31.89
C PRO A 219 9.56 -10.60 31.07
N TRP A 220 9.44 -10.83 29.76
CA TRP A 220 10.55 -11.05 28.84
C TRP A 220 10.93 -9.80 28.02
N GLU A 221 10.33 -8.65 28.32
CA GLU A 221 10.52 -7.42 27.58
C GLU A 221 11.11 -6.32 28.45
N ALA A 222 11.92 -5.45 27.85
CA ALA A 222 12.44 -4.29 28.55
C ALA A 222 11.45 -3.10 28.48
N PRO A 223 11.32 -2.32 29.56
CA PRO A 223 10.37 -1.20 29.65
C PRO A 223 10.70 -0.03 28.71
N GLU A 224 11.95 0.15 28.32
CA GLU A 224 12.45 1.24 27.46
C GLU A 224 12.18 1.03 25.96
N TRP A 225 11.69 -0.15 25.58
CA TRP A 225 11.36 -0.47 24.19
C TRP A 225 10.30 0.47 23.63
N LYS A 226 10.46 0.85 22.36
CA LYS A 226 9.59 1.81 21.67
C LYS A 226 8.56 1.08 20.82
N ILE A 227 7.43 1.74 20.60
CA ILE A 227 6.35 1.24 19.74
C ILE A 227 6.16 2.21 18.58
N ARG A 228 6.17 1.71 17.35
CA ARG A 228 5.64 2.45 16.19
C ARG A 228 4.15 2.18 16.07
N ILE A 229 3.36 3.24 16.07
CA ILE A 229 1.92 3.20 15.84
C ILE A 229 1.66 3.64 14.40
N ALA A 230 1.30 2.69 13.54
CA ALA A 230 0.90 2.92 12.14
C ALA A 230 -0.48 2.29 11.90
N ILE A 231 -1.50 2.81 12.57
CA ILE A 231 -2.90 2.41 12.41
C ILE A 231 -3.73 3.68 12.22
N ALA A 232 -4.45 3.75 11.10
CA ALA A 232 -5.45 4.79 10.86
C ALA A 232 -6.84 4.26 11.21
N GLU A 233 -7.67 5.12 11.82
CA GLU A 233 -9.08 4.81 12.04
C GLU A 233 -9.79 4.58 10.70
N GLY A 234 -10.56 3.49 10.58
CA GLY A 234 -11.22 3.11 9.33
C GLY A 234 -10.28 2.56 8.25
N GLY A 235 -8.96 2.51 8.50
CA GLY A 235 -8.00 1.93 7.58
C GLY A 235 -8.25 0.43 7.34
N VAL A 236 -7.95 -0.03 6.13
CA VAL A 236 -8.07 -1.45 5.75
C VAL A 236 -6.89 -2.29 6.24
N MET A 237 -5.78 -1.62 6.59
CA MET A 237 -4.61 -2.24 7.19
C MET A 237 -4.02 -1.35 8.27
N GLY A 238 -3.45 -1.97 9.29
CA GLY A 238 -2.76 -1.28 10.37
C GLY A 238 -1.64 -2.14 10.94
N ARG A 239 -0.61 -1.49 11.50
CA ARG A 239 0.51 -2.14 12.14
C ARG A 239 0.95 -1.45 13.42
N CYS A 240 1.26 -2.26 14.42
CA CYS A 240 1.96 -1.87 15.63
C CYS A 240 3.26 -2.65 15.71
N THR A 241 4.40 -1.97 15.74
CA THR A 241 5.71 -2.63 15.79
C THR A 241 6.40 -2.27 17.09
N LEU A 242 6.84 -3.28 17.83
CA LEU A 242 7.67 -3.12 19.02
C LEU A 242 9.14 -3.23 18.63
N TYR A 243 9.95 -2.33 19.16
CA TYR A 243 11.37 -2.21 18.84
C TYR A 243 12.24 -2.28 20.09
N SER A 244 13.35 -3.02 20.02
CA SER A 244 14.45 -2.87 20.96
C SER A 244 15.17 -1.54 20.73
N PRO A 245 15.81 -0.94 21.76
CA PRO A 245 16.72 0.18 21.53
C PRO A 245 17.85 -0.26 20.58
N PRO A 246 18.41 0.66 19.78
CA PRO A 246 19.56 0.35 18.93
C PRO A 246 20.74 -0.08 19.80
N VAL A 247 21.51 -1.05 19.31
CA VAL A 247 22.71 -1.56 20.00
C VAL A 247 23.80 -0.48 20.07
N ASP A 248 23.90 0.35 19.02
CA ASP A 248 24.73 1.56 19.01
C ASP A 248 23.83 2.81 19.01
N PRO A 249 23.96 3.73 19.99
CA PRO A 249 23.24 5.01 20.01
C PRO A 249 23.46 5.90 18.78
N LYS A 250 24.54 5.67 18.01
CA LYS A 250 24.86 6.34 16.75
C LYS A 250 24.14 5.73 15.56
N ASP A 251 23.70 4.48 15.67
CA ASP A 251 22.90 3.78 14.65
C ASP A 251 21.41 4.00 14.94
N ARG A 252 20.96 5.23 14.69
CA ARG A 252 19.55 5.62 14.90
C ARG A 252 18.60 5.03 13.87
N ASP A 253 19.16 4.48 12.78
CA ASP A 253 18.40 4.00 11.63
C ASP A 253 18.20 2.48 11.65
N HIS A 254 19.05 1.72 12.36
CA HIS A 254 18.84 0.29 12.61
C HIS A 254 18.25 0.05 14.00
N ILE A 255 16.92 0.17 14.07
CA ILE A 255 16.17 -0.29 15.23
C ILE A 255 15.51 -1.61 14.85
N ASP A 256 15.98 -2.71 15.43
CA ASP A 256 15.44 -4.04 15.11
C ASP A 256 14.00 -4.19 15.60
N PRO A 257 13.05 -4.49 14.70
CA PRO A 257 11.70 -4.83 15.11
C PRO A 257 11.75 -6.19 15.83
N LEU A 258 10.99 -6.32 16.91
CA LEU A 258 10.92 -7.54 17.72
C LEU A 258 9.64 -8.31 17.44
N VAL A 259 8.49 -7.66 17.62
CA VAL A 259 7.17 -8.20 17.35
C VAL A 259 6.36 -7.18 16.56
N GLU A 260 5.64 -7.69 15.58
CA GLU A 260 4.73 -6.90 14.76
C GLU A 260 3.32 -7.42 14.95
N LEU A 261 2.40 -6.50 15.18
CA LEU A 261 0.97 -6.77 15.25
C LEU A 261 0.33 -6.13 14.03
N THR A 262 -0.44 -6.90 13.27
CA THR A 262 -1.05 -6.44 12.03
C THR A 262 -2.56 -6.63 12.08
N SER A 263 -3.32 -5.67 11.55
CA SER A 263 -4.77 -5.79 11.35
C SER A 263 -5.09 -5.67 9.88
N TRP A 264 -5.94 -6.55 9.37
CA TRP A 264 -6.30 -6.65 7.95
C TRP A 264 -7.82 -6.70 7.83
N ARG A 265 -8.43 -5.80 7.07
CA ARG A 265 -9.88 -5.78 6.85
C ARG A 265 -10.24 -6.07 5.41
N GLY A 266 -11.21 -6.96 5.19
CA GLY A 266 -11.66 -7.38 3.88
C GLY A 266 -11.15 -8.77 3.51
N ASN A 267 -11.61 -9.29 2.37
CA ASN A 267 -11.15 -10.57 1.85
C ASN A 267 -9.92 -10.35 0.96
N TRP A 268 -8.75 -10.68 1.51
CA TRP A 268 -7.45 -10.59 0.85
C TRP A 268 -7.13 -11.92 0.15
N ALA A 269 -6.17 -11.95 -0.79
CA ALA A 269 -5.94 -13.16 -1.58
C ALA A 269 -5.54 -14.39 -0.74
N GLY A 270 -5.82 -15.60 -1.24
CA GLY A 270 -5.61 -16.84 -0.50
C GLY A 270 -4.17 -17.23 -0.23
N ASN A 271 -3.24 -16.64 -0.96
CA ASN A 271 -1.81 -16.90 -0.82
C ASN A 271 -1.09 -15.78 -0.07
N MET A 272 -1.80 -14.94 0.70
CA MET A 272 -1.13 -13.97 1.55
C MET A 272 -0.28 -14.68 2.60
N TYR A 273 1.02 -14.43 2.59
CA TYR A 273 1.95 -14.81 3.66
C TYR A 273 2.17 -13.57 4.52
N GLU A 274 2.07 -13.64 5.86
CA GLU A 274 2.35 -12.45 6.69
C GLU A 274 3.84 -12.04 6.66
N LEU A 275 4.68 -12.75 5.91
CA LEU A 275 6.12 -12.64 5.86
C LEU A 275 6.57 -13.16 4.50
N GLY A 276 7.38 -12.39 3.78
CA GLY A 276 7.93 -12.79 2.48
C GLY A 276 8.47 -14.23 2.48
N ALA A 277 8.28 -14.89 1.35
CA ALA A 277 8.71 -16.23 0.96
C ALA A 277 9.21 -17.16 2.10
N GLU A 278 8.49 -18.27 2.29
CA GLU A 278 8.81 -19.42 3.15
C GLU A 278 8.31 -19.31 4.61
N THR A 279 7.06 -19.70 4.83
CA THR A 279 6.80 -21.08 5.32
C THR A 279 5.33 -21.36 5.59
N GLN A 280 4.44 -20.38 5.77
CA GLN A 280 3.01 -20.65 5.99
C GLN A 280 2.10 -19.55 5.45
N SER A 281 1.26 -19.91 4.49
CA SER A 281 0.19 -19.05 3.99
C SER A 281 -0.81 -18.79 5.10
N LEU A 282 -1.23 -17.54 5.27
CA LEU A 282 -2.36 -17.21 6.12
C LEU A 282 -3.64 -17.76 5.48
N PRO A 283 -4.57 -18.32 6.27
CA PRO A 283 -5.83 -18.86 5.75
C PRO A 283 -6.82 -17.73 5.42
N MET A 284 -6.46 -16.82 4.49
CA MET A 284 -7.17 -15.56 4.24
C MET A 284 -7.91 -15.46 2.90
N GLY A 285 -7.92 -16.51 2.07
CA GLY A 285 -8.42 -16.43 0.69
C GLY A 285 -9.90 -16.58 0.42
N GLU A 286 -10.27 -16.20 -0.80
CA GLU A 286 -11.46 -16.72 -1.48
C GLU A 286 -11.40 -18.26 -1.45
N HIS A 287 -12.37 -18.88 -0.77
CA HIS A 287 -12.44 -20.32 -0.45
C HIS A 287 -11.53 -20.86 0.67
N ALA A 288 -10.62 -20.06 1.24
CA ALA A 288 -9.95 -20.45 2.47
C ALA A 288 -10.93 -20.26 3.64
N ALA A 289 -11.01 -21.25 4.53
CA ALA A 289 -11.74 -21.05 5.76
C ALA A 289 -10.94 -20.08 6.65
N TRP A 290 -11.42 -18.84 6.76
CA TRP A 290 -10.90 -17.83 7.71
C TRP A 290 -10.94 -18.42 9.11
N LYS A 291 -9.80 -18.97 9.54
CA LYS A 291 -9.65 -19.73 10.78
C LYS A 291 -8.45 -19.20 11.56
N PRO A 292 -8.51 -19.19 12.89
CA PRO A 292 -7.34 -18.89 13.69
C PRO A 292 -6.20 -19.87 13.40
N ALA A 293 -4.95 -19.40 13.51
CA ALA A 293 -3.76 -20.22 13.33
C ALA A 293 -2.70 -19.85 14.38
N LEU A 294 -1.90 -20.83 14.80
CA LEU A 294 -0.82 -20.62 15.76
C LEU A 294 0.39 -21.48 15.46
N THR A 295 1.52 -20.83 15.26
CA THR A 295 2.84 -21.43 15.16
C THR A 295 3.83 -20.67 15.99
N GLU A 296 5.09 -21.11 15.96
CA GLU A 296 6.15 -20.54 16.78
C GLU A 296 6.53 -19.12 16.35
N THR A 297 6.27 -18.79 15.08
CA THR A 297 6.63 -17.50 14.46
C THR A 297 5.43 -16.61 14.17
N LEU A 298 4.21 -17.16 14.20
CA LEU A 298 2.99 -16.47 13.82
C LEU A 298 1.80 -16.87 14.71
N ALA A 299 0.97 -15.91 15.08
CA ALA A 299 -0.36 -16.15 15.63
C ALA A 299 -1.40 -15.30 14.91
N TRP A 300 -2.51 -15.92 14.55
CA TRP A 300 -3.55 -15.33 13.71
C TRP A 300 -4.92 -15.50 14.36
N ALA A 301 -5.66 -14.41 14.49
CA ALA A 301 -7.05 -14.37 14.94
C ALA A 301 -7.95 -13.79 13.85
N VAL A 302 -9.23 -14.16 13.87
CA VAL A 302 -10.21 -13.70 12.88
C VAL A 302 -11.47 -13.18 13.55
N ALA A 303 -12.14 -12.21 12.93
CA ALA A 303 -13.41 -11.65 13.37
C ALA A 303 -14.21 -11.15 12.15
N GLU A 304 -15.39 -10.59 12.39
CA GLU A 304 -16.24 -9.95 11.37
C GLU A 304 -16.56 -8.51 11.76
N CYS A 305 -16.23 -7.54 10.91
CA CYS A 305 -16.51 -6.12 11.14
C CYS A 305 -17.34 -5.56 9.98
N GLY A 306 -18.58 -5.14 10.27
CA GLY A 306 -19.46 -4.56 9.24
C GLY A 306 -19.74 -5.51 8.07
N GLY A 307 -19.87 -6.81 8.32
CA GLY A 307 -20.11 -7.84 7.30
C GLY A 307 -18.86 -8.32 6.55
N GLU A 308 -17.68 -7.78 6.86
CA GLU A 308 -16.41 -8.20 6.25
C GLU A 308 -15.56 -8.99 7.23
N ASN A 309 -14.84 -9.99 6.72
CA ASN A 309 -13.81 -10.68 7.49
C ASN A 309 -12.67 -9.71 7.86
N VAL A 310 -12.20 -9.84 9.09
CA VAL A 310 -11.05 -9.10 9.60
C VAL A 310 -10.08 -10.06 10.27
N GLY A 311 -8.81 -9.85 10.00
CA GLY A 311 -7.69 -10.63 10.48
C GLY A 311 -6.80 -9.84 11.41
N PHE A 312 -6.27 -10.50 12.42
CA PHE A 312 -5.30 -9.94 13.35
C PHE A 312 -4.11 -10.87 13.47
N GLY A 313 -2.93 -10.38 13.07
CA GLY A 313 -1.68 -11.10 13.12
C GLY A 313 -0.78 -10.64 14.27
N ALA A 314 0.01 -11.56 14.80
CA ALA A 314 1.18 -11.26 15.60
C ALA A 314 2.32 -12.18 15.15
N HIS A 315 3.48 -11.61 14.82
CA HIS A 315 4.63 -12.39 14.40
C HIS A 315 5.95 -11.82 14.92
N TRP A 316 6.97 -12.69 15.00
CA TRP A 316 8.34 -12.25 15.26
C TRP A 316 8.95 -11.70 13.98
N SER A 317 9.57 -10.54 14.08
CA SER A 317 10.33 -9.94 12.97
C SER A 317 11.44 -10.87 12.50
N TYR A 318 11.82 -10.77 11.22
CA TYR A 318 12.84 -11.61 10.58
C TYR A 318 14.17 -11.61 11.35
N ASN A 319 14.63 -10.43 11.77
CA ASN A 319 15.89 -10.27 12.52
C ASN A 319 15.72 -10.44 14.04
N SER A 320 14.53 -10.82 14.51
CA SER A 320 14.29 -10.92 15.95
C SER A 320 15.03 -12.12 16.56
N PRO A 321 15.69 -11.97 17.71
CA PRO A 321 16.24 -13.11 18.45
C PRO A 321 15.14 -14.13 18.82
N TYR A 322 13.88 -13.67 18.97
CA TYR A 322 12.76 -14.56 19.24
C TYR A 322 12.39 -15.45 18.05
N ARG A 323 12.63 -15.00 16.80
CA ARG A 323 12.43 -15.83 15.61
C ARG A 323 13.50 -16.92 15.51
N ALA A 324 14.75 -16.58 15.80
CA ALA A 324 15.84 -17.57 15.88
C ALA A 324 15.58 -18.60 16.99
N GLU A 325 15.04 -18.19 18.14
CA GLU A 325 14.57 -19.12 19.17
C GLU A 325 13.37 -19.97 18.71
N ALA A 326 12.45 -19.41 17.92
CA ALA A 326 11.26 -20.09 17.42
C ALA A 326 11.62 -21.26 16.47
N THR A 327 12.76 -21.18 15.79
CA THR A 327 13.32 -22.26 14.97
C THR A 327 14.15 -23.28 15.75
N SER A 328 14.15 -23.20 17.10
CA SER A 328 14.83 -24.18 17.96
C SER A 328 14.26 -25.59 17.79
N GLU A 329 15.12 -26.60 17.86
CA GLU A 329 14.73 -28.02 17.88
C GLU A 329 13.93 -28.41 19.14
N THR A 330 13.98 -27.60 20.21
CA THR A 330 13.36 -27.95 21.49
C THR A 330 11.87 -27.59 21.54
N GLU A 331 11.01 -28.58 21.74
CA GLU A 331 9.55 -28.39 21.84
C GLU A 331 9.15 -27.43 22.95
N THR A 332 9.88 -27.41 24.07
CA THR A 332 9.66 -26.46 25.18
C THR A 332 9.83 -25.01 24.73
N THR A 333 10.84 -24.72 23.90
CA THR A 333 11.07 -23.38 23.37
C THR A 333 10.00 -23.00 22.37
N ARG A 334 9.64 -23.91 21.46
CA ARG A 334 8.55 -23.73 20.49
C ARG A 334 7.22 -23.43 21.20
N LYS A 335 6.84 -24.22 22.20
CA LYS A 335 5.65 -23.98 23.03
C LYS A 335 5.69 -22.64 23.75
N ARG A 336 6.86 -22.22 24.25
CA ARG A 336 7.05 -20.89 24.85
C ARG A 336 6.78 -19.77 23.85
N GLN A 337 7.28 -19.85 22.62
CA GLN A 337 7.01 -18.83 21.60
C GLN A 337 5.54 -18.79 21.19
N ARG A 338 4.90 -19.95 20.96
CA ARG A 338 3.45 -20.04 20.68
C ARG A 338 2.63 -19.34 21.77
N LYS A 339 2.94 -19.61 23.05
CA LYS A 339 2.27 -18.96 24.19
C LYS A 339 2.47 -17.43 24.19
N ARG A 340 3.68 -16.95 23.87
CA ARG A 340 3.98 -15.51 23.80
C ARG A 340 3.17 -14.84 22.69
N LEU A 341 3.20 -15.36 21.46
CA LEU A 341 2.48 -14.82 20.31
C LEU A 341 0.96 -14.88 20.49
N SER A 342 0.42 -16.00 20.98
CA SER A 342 -1.00 -16.14 21.32
C SER A 342 -1.46 -15.04 22.28
N ALA A 343 -0.62 -14.69 23.26
CA ALA A 343 -0.92 -13.63 24.20
C ALA A 343 -0.83 -12.21 23.60
N TYR A 344 -0.01 -11.96 22.58
CA TYR A 344 -0.03 -10.69 21.83
C TYR A 344 -1.27 -10.59 20.95
N VAL A 345 -1.51 -11.57 20.08
CA VAL A 345 -2.64 -11.53 19.14
C VAL A 345 -3.96 -11.48 19.89
N SER A 346 -4.11 -12.20 21.01
CA SER A 346 -5.32 -12.16 21.83
C SER A 346 -5.59 -10.77 22.42
N ALA A 347 -4.56 -10.09 22.91
CA ALA A 347 -4.71 -8.74 23.47
C ALA A 347 -5.03 -7.73 22.36
N PHE A 348 -4.36 -7.85 21.22
CA PHE A 348 -4.55 -6.96 20.07
C PHE A 348 -5.92 -7.14 19.43
N ALA A 349 -6.30 -8.37 19.07
CA ALA A 349 -7.57 -8.68 18.45
C ALA A 349 -8.76 -8.26 19.33
N LYS A 350 -8.72 -8.51 20.64
CA LYS A 350 -9.78 -8.06 21.57
C LYS A 350 -9.92 -6.54 21.61
N ASP A 351 -8.80 -5.80 21.61
CA ASP A 351 -8.85 -4.34 21.59
C ASP A 351 -9.40 -3.80 20.26
N GLN A 352 -8.93 -4.34 19.14
CA GLN A 352 -9.37 -3.93 17.80
C GLN A 352 -10.84 -4.27 17.56
N VAL A 353 -11.30 -5.46 17.95
CA VAL A 353 -12.71 -5.86 17.87
C VAL A 353 -13.62 -4.92 18.64
N ARG A 354 -13.21 -4.52 19.85
CA ARG A 354 -13.95 -3.54 20.66
C ARG A 354 -14.00 -2.16 19.99
N ARG A 355 -12.89 -1.69 19.40
CA ARG A 355 -12.82 -0.38 18.73
C ARG A 355 -13.63 -0.35 17.43
N GLY A 356 -13.58 -1.43 16.66
CA GLY A 356 -14.25 -1.56 15.37
C GLY A 356 -15.70 -2.06 15.44
N ASN A 357 -16.25 -2.26 16.65
CA ASN A 357 -17.56 -2.89 16.86
C ASN A 357 -17.73 -4.20 16.08
N CYS A 358 -16.69 -5.04 16.09
CA CYS A 358 -16.66 -6.30 15.37
C CYS A 358 -17.31 -7.42 16.20
N THR A 359 -17.63 -8.52 15.54
CA THR A 359 -18.27 -9.70 16.13
C THR A 359 -17.52 -10.98 15.73
N LYS A 360 -17.97 -12.14 16.24
CA LYS A 360 -17.45 -13.48 15.89
C LYS A 360 -15.92 -13.62 16.01
N LEU A 361 -15.33 -12.98 17.02
CA LEU A 361 -13.89 -13.11 17.30
C LEU A 361 -13.55 -14.56 17.63
N GLN A 362 -12.65 -15.13 16.84
CA GLN A 362 -12.04 -16.44 17.07
C GLN A 362 -10.54 -16.23 17.29
N LEU A 363 -10.03 -16.78 18.38
CA LEU A 363 -8.62 -16.71 18.77
C LEU A 363 -7.92 -18.04 18.50
N PRO A 364 -6.60 -18.03 18.26
CA PRO A 364 -5.85 -19.27 18.15
C PRO A 364 -5.83 -20.01 19.49
N GLU A 365 -6.09 -21.32 19.46
CA GLU A 365 -6.01 -22.17 20.65
C GLU A 365 -4.57 -22.29 21.14
N SER A 366 -4.35 -22.12 22.45
CA SER A 366 -3.05 -22.30 23.09
C SER A 366 -2.89 -23.76 23.53
N SER A 367 -2.36 -24.63 22.66
CA SER A 367 -2.04 -26.02 23.01
C SER A 367 -0.72 -26.18 23.79
#